data_AF-A0A5N6RCU6-F1
#
_entry.id   AF-A0A5N6RCU6-F1
#
_cell.length_a   1.000
_cell.length_b   1.000
_cell.length_c   1.000
_cell.angle_alpha   90.00
_cell.angle_beta   90.00
_cell.angle_gamma   90.00
#
_symmetry.space_group_name_H-M   'P 1'
#
loop_
_entity.id
_entity.type
_entity.pdbx_description
1 polymer ?
#
loop_
_entity_poly.entity_id
_entity_poly.type
_entity_poly.pdbx_seq_one_letter_code
_entity_poly.pdbx_strand_id
1 'polypeptide(L)' 'MGVAVDTEKMFLLTEFTYDLEKSNAQTFNVLDSTGSGIVDTVRLNFTSNHGSPSHTCIYRIRVHGREPELVSMMTMQS' A
#
# COMPACT_ATOMS: atom_id res chain seq x y z
N MET A 1 27.04 -8.43 -16.27
CA MET A 1 25.68 -7.98 -16.62
C MET A 1 24.93 -7.66 -15.34
N GLY A 2 24.87 -6.39 -14.93
CA GLY A 2 23.98 -5.96 -13.86
C GLY A 2 22.66 -5.56 -14.50
N VAL A 3 21.58 -6.26 -14.16
CA VAL A 3 20.24 -5.88 -14.61
C VAL A 3 19.92 -4.56 -13.90
N ALA A 4 19.95 -3.45 -14.64
CA ALA A 4 19.36 -2.21 -14.18
C ALA A 4 17.86 -2.50 -14.03
N VAL A 5 17.41 -2.66 -12.78
CA VAL A 5 15.98 -2.61 -12.48
C VAL A 5 15.58 -1.19 -12.82
N ASP A 6 14.84 -1.04 -13.91
CA ASP A 6 14.22 0.20 -14.29
C ASP A 6 13.35 0.65 -13.11
N THR A 7 13.82 1.65 -12.37
CA THR A 7 13.06 2.29 -11.29
C THR A 7 11.98 3.15 -11.91
N GLU A 8 11.02 2.50 -12.57
CA GLU A 8 9.64 2.96 -12.67
C GLU A 8 9.29 3.61 -11.31
N LYS A 9 8.92 4.90 -11.31
CA LYS A 9 8.76 5.77 -10.13
C LYS A 9 8.18 5.04 -8.90
N MET A 10 9.04 4.57 -7.99
CA MET A 10 8.62 4.07 -6.68
C MET A 10 8.55 5.24 -5.70
N PHE A 11 7.42 5.38 -5.02
CA PHE A 11 7.24 6.39 -3.98
C PHE A 11 6.59 5.77 -2.75
N LEU A 12 6.85 6.37 -1.59
CA LEU A 12 6.33 5.90 -0.31
C LEU A 12 4.83 6.19 -0.23
N LEU A 13 4.02 5.15 -0.09
CA LEU A 13 2.58 5.29 0.15
C LEU A 13 2.29 5.60 1.62
N THR A 14 2.92 4.85 2.53
CA THR A 14 2.74 4.98 3.98
C THR A 14 3.79 4.13 4.71
N GLU A 15 4.04 4.45 5.97
CA GLU A 15 4.80 3.61 6.90
C GLU A 15 3.92 3.39 8.14
N PHE A 16 3.82 2.13 8.59
CA PHE A 16 2.93 1.76 9.67
C PHE A 16 3.45 0.56 10.47
N THR A 17 2.91 0.40 11.68
CA THR A 17 3.18 -0.73 12.57
C THR A 17 1.88 -1.47 12.85
N TYR A 18 1.86 -2.78 12.61
CA TYR A 18 0.77 -3.66 13.03
C TYR A 18 0.88 -3.92 14.53
N ASP A 19 -0.17 -3.58 15.28
CA ASP A 19 -0.16 -3.60 16.76
C ASP A 19 -0.98 -4.78 17.28
N LEU A 20 -0.38 -5.68 18.07
CA LEU A 20 -1.06 -6.88 18.57
C LEU A 20 -2.19 -6.56 19.56
N GLU A 21 -2.18 -5.39 20.19
CA GLU A 21 -3.20 -4.99 21.17
C GLU A 21 -4.46 -4.40 20.50
N LYS A 22 -4.43 -4.18 19.18
CA LYS A 22 -5.55 -3.66 18.40
C LYS A 22 -6.36 -4.78 17.73
N SER A 23 -7.39 -4.38 16.99
CA SER A 23 -8.18 -5.30 16.15
C SER A 23 -7.29 -6.12 15.21
N ASN A 24 -7.71 -7.35 14.91
CA ASN A 24 -7.03 -8.25 13.97
C ASN A 24 -7.04 -7.74 12.52
N ALA A 25 -7.98 -6.86 12.18
CA ALA A 25 -8.03 -6.13 10.91
C ALA A 25 -7.70 -4.66 11.18
N GLN A 26 -6.54 -4.21 10.68
CA GLN A 26 -6.05 -2.84 10.85
C GLN A 26 -5.92 -2.19 9.48
N THR A 27 -6.45 -0.96 9.38
CA THR A 27 -6.40 -0.16 8.16
C THR A 27 -5.55 1.07 8.43
N PHE A 28 -4.65 1.37 7.49
CA PHE A 28 -3.74 2.50 7.57
C PHE A 28 -3.97 3.41 6.36
N ASN A 29 -4.08 4.72 6.60
CA ASN A 29 -4.24 5.69 5.53
C ASN A 29 -2.90 5.94 4.81
N VAL A 30 -2.99 6.28 3.54
CA VAL A 30 -1.83 6.68 2.71
C VAL A 30 -1.53 8.17 2.85
N LEU A 31 -0.31 8.57 2.52
CA LEU A 31 0.14 9.96 2.53
C LEU A 31 -0.53 10.76 1.40
N ASP A 32 -0.99 11.99 1.67
CA ASP A 32 -1.70 12.81 0.67
C ASP A 32 -0.87 13.13 -0.59
N SER A 33 0.47 13.13 -0.47
CA SER A 33 1.39 13.37 -1.57
C SER A 33 1.39 12.27 -2.65
N THR A 34 0.68 11.16 -2.44
CA THR A 34 0.51 10.08 -3.41
C THR A 34 -0.54 10.40 -4.49
N GLY A 35 -1.28 11.50 -4.35
CA GLY A 35 -2.50 11.82 -5.10
C GLY A 35 -2.35 12.19 -6.59
N SER A 36 -1.21 11.96 -7.24
CA SER A 36 -0.99 12.41 -8.63
C SER A 36 -1.02 11.31 -9.69
N GLY A 37 -1.13 10.02 -9.33
CA GLY A 37 -1.03 8.94 -10.31
C GLY A 37 -1.83 7.68 -9.97
N ILE A 38 -2.17 6.92 -11.01
CA ILE A 38 -2.71 5.56 -10.88
C ILE A 38 -1.58 4.66 -10.39
N VAL A 39 -1.84 3.89 -9.34
CA VAL A 39 -0.92 2.88 -8.80
C VAL A 39 -1.48 1.52 -9.12
N ASP A 40 -0.80 0.78 -9.99
CA ASP A 40 -1.17 -0.60 -10.35
C ASP A 40 -0.38 -1.65 -9.58
N THR A 41 0.74 -1.24 -8.95
CA THR A 41 1.67 -2.14 -8.26
C THR A 41 1.99 -1.58 -6.88
N VAL A 42 1.74 -2.40 -5.85
CA VAL A 42 2.06 -2.06 -4.45
C VAL A 42 3.14 -3.01 -3.94
N ARG A 43 4.21 -2.46 -3.39
CA ARG A 43 5.24 -3.20 -2.65
C ARG A 43 5.02 -3.01 -1.15
N LEU A 44 4.89 -4.12 -0.43
CA LEU A 44 4.87 -4.12 1.03
C LEU A 44 6.22 -4.63 1.57
N ASN A 45 6.91 -3.79 2.33
CA ASN A 45 8.20 -4.13 2.94
C ASN A 45 8.01 -4.36 4.45
N PHE A 46 8.38 -5.54 4.93
CA PHE A 46 8.38 -5.87 6.36
C PHE A 46 9.77 -5.60 6.93
N THR A 47 9.86 -4.70 7.91
CA THR A 47 11.13 -4.30 8.55
C THR A 47 11.38 -5.02 9.88
N SER A 48 10.32 -5.54 10.51
CA SER A 48 10.37 -6.28 11.77
C SER A 48 9.18 -7.23 11.91
N ASN A 49 9.17 -8.04 12.97
CA ASN A 49 8.04 -8.86 13.37
C ASN A 49 7.87 -8.85 14.90
N HIS A 50 6.88 -9.57 15.41
CA HIS A 50 6.57 -9.65 16.84
C HIS A 50 7.35 -10.76 17.57
N GLY A 51 8.64 -10.92 17.27
CA GLY A 51 9.57 -11.74 18.06
C GLY A 51 9.86 -13.15 17.54
N SER A 52 9.34 -13.53 16.37
CA SER A 52 9.72 -14.81 15.76
C SER A 52 11.14 -14.73 15.19
N PRO A 53 12.06 -15.62 15.61
CA PRO A 53 13.45 -15.56 15.15
C PRO A 53 13.65 -16.11 13.73
N SER A 54 12.64 -16.77 13.14
CA SER A 54 12.81 -17.53 11.89
C SER A 54 11.88 -17.13 10.75
N HIS A 55 10.74 -16.50 11.02
CA HIS A 55 9.76 -16.20 9.99
C HIS A 55 8.79 -15.08 10.39
N THR A 56 8.15 -14.51 9.38
CA THR A 56 7.03 -13.57 9.54
C THR A 56 5.84 -14.11 8.78
N CYS A 57 4.71 -14.30 9.47
CA CYS A 57 3.48 -14.80 8.86
C CYS A 57 2.58 -13.65 8.44
N ILE A 58 2.04 -13.72 7.22
CA ILE A 58 1.13 -12.71 6.67
C ILE A 58 -0.17 -13.43 6.33
N TYR A 59 -1.26 -13.04 6.99
CA TYR A 59 -2.56 -13.68 6.79
C TYR A 59 -3.32 -13.07 5.61
N ARG A 60 -3.48 -11.74 5.59
CA ARG A 60 -4.23 -11.05 4.54
C ARG A 60 -3.79 -9.61 4.41
N ILE A 61 -3.55 -9.20 3.17
CA ILE A 61 -3.34 -7.80 2.79
C ILE A 61 -4.54 -7.36 1.96
N ARG A 62 -5.03 -6.15 2.18
CA ARG A 62 -6.07 -5.51 1.38
C ARG A 62 -5.54 -4.14 0.94
N VAL A 63 -5.65 -3.85 -0.34
CA VAL A 63 -5.36 -2.53 -0.89
C VAL A 63 -6.70 -1.90 -1.23
N HIS A 64 -6.93 -0.70 -0.70
CA HIS A 64 -8.13 0.08 -0.96
C HIS A 64 -7.77 1.25 -1.87
N GLY A 65 -8.64 1.56 -2.82
CA GLY A 65 -8.44 2.65 -3.76
C GLY A 65 -9.76 3.05 -4.40
N ARG A 66 -9.69 4.04 -5.29
CA ARG A 66 -10.81 4.44 -6.15
C ARG A 66 -10.51 3.96 -7.56
N GLU A 67 -11.54 3.49 -8.26
CA GLU A 67 -11.41 3.14 -9.66
C GLU A 67 -11.15 4.41 -10.50
N PRO A 68 -10.19 4.37 -11.45
CA PRO A 68 -9.91 5.52 -12.32
C PRO A 68 -11.12 5.98 -13.15
N GLU A 69 -12.05 5.08 -13.46
CA GLU A 69 -13.17 5.27 -14.41
C GLU A 69 -14.55 5.49 -13.77
N LEU A 70 -14.63 6.14 -12.60
CA LEU A 70 -15.93 6.58 -12.03
C LEU A 70 -16.01 8.05 -11.61
N VAL A 71 -14.88 8.76 -11.67
CA VAL A 71 -14.87 10.23 -11.48
C VAL A 71 -15.35 10.97 -12.74
N SER A 72 -15.29 10.32 -13.91
CA SER A 72 -15.79 10.88 -15.18
C SER A 72 -17.33 10.96 -15.22
N MET A 73 -18.04 10.01 -14.62
CA MET A 73 -19.51 9.95 -14.69
C MET A 73 -20.23 10.77 -13.62
N MET A 74 -19.63 10.98 -12.44
CA MET A 74 -20.26 11.77 -11.37
C MET A 74 -20.19 13.30 -11.60
N THR A 75 -19.26 13.76 -12.46
CA THR A 75 -19.10 15.20 -12.75
C THR A 75 -19.94 15.64 -13.96
N MET A 76 -20.49 14.70 -14.74
CA MET A 76 -21.32 14.99 -15.92
C MET A 76 -22.83 15.07 -15.59
N GLN A 77 -23.23 14.87 -14.33
CA GLN A 77 -24.62 14.89 -13.87
C GLN A 77 -24.90 15.89 -12.73
N SER A 78 -24.03 16.88 -12.48
CA SER A 78 -24.31 18.01 -11.56
C SER A 78 -24.37 19.34 -12.29
#